data_AF-F3ZGZ4-F1
#
_entry.id   AF-F3ZGZ4-F1
#
_cell.length_a   1.000
_cell.length_b   1.000
_cell.length_c   1.000
_cell.angle_alpha   90.00
_cell.angle_beta   90.00
_cell.angle_gamma   90.00
#
_symmetry.space_group_name_H-M   'P 1'
#
loop_
_entity.id
_entity.type
_entity.pdbx_description
1 polymer ?
#
loop_
_entity_poly.entity_id
_entity_poly.type
_entity_poly.pdbx_seq_one_letter_code
_entity_poly.pdbx_strand_id
1 'polypeptide(L)'
;MRAAADELVASGLLRREHGRGMFVAAPAKTMRELVPNGRGLAMPLTRGTVSGQVLGCSVGRAEGTPGRRLGAAPQDLLVHVTRLWRAEGRPLSLEHLYIPRELVPDLPTHTPQAGLHAHLEDSHRSEGYEAVQSTEPVLVDETEAAVLEVPVLSPALLIERVTTDEQGRPVEYVRSVYRGDRYRVVSRLSPPRPRRAPADPVPPTPHAMTGPESVVS
;
A
#
# COMPACT_ATOMS: atom_id res chain seq x y z
N MET A 1 13.34 3.15 -41.23
CA MET A 1 12.32 2.53 -40.34
C MET A 1 12.86 1.42 -39.43
N ARG A 2 13.73 0.49 -39.88
CA ARG A 2 14.28 -0.57 -38.99
C ARG A 2 15.07 -0.03 -37.79
N ALA A 3 15.98 0.93 -37.99
CA ALA A 3 16.80 1.50 -36.91
C ALA A 3 15.98 2.14 -35.78
N ALA A 4 14.94 2.93 -36.11
CA ALA A 4 14.04 3.53 -35.11
C ALA A 4 13.23 2.47 -34.34
N ALA A 5 12.82 1.39 -35.01
CA ALA A 5 12.13 0.29 -34.33
C ALA A 5 13.08 -0.52 -33.42
N ASP A 6 14.34 -0.70 -33.82
CA ASP A 6 15.36 -1.37 -33.01
C ASP A 6 15.71 -0.53 -31.77
N GLU A 7 15.78 0.79 -31.90
CA GLU A 7 15.97 1.73 -30.79
C GLU A 7 14.82 1.68 -29.78
N LEU A 8 13.57 1.66 -30.27
CA LEU A 8 12.38 1.53 -29.43
C LEU A 8 12.26 0.14 -28.75
N VAL A 9 12.81 -0.91 -29.37
CA VAL A 9 12.92 -2.24 -28.74
C VAL A 9 14.01 -2.24 -27.68
N ALA A 10 15.16 -1.62 -27.95
CA ALA A 10 16.25 -1.48 -26.98
C ALA A 10 15.84 -0.63 -25.76
N SER A 11 15.00 0.39 -25.97
CA SER A 11 14.46 1.25 -24.91
C SER A 11 13.27 0.63 -24.17
N GLY A 12 12.87 -0.60 -24.51
CA GLY A 12 11.76 -1.31 -23.86
C GLY A 12 10.38 -0.69 -24.09
N LEU A 13 10.20 0.14 -25.13
CA LEU A 13 8.93 0.73 -25.54
C LEU A 13 8.19 -0.14 -26.57
N LEU A 14 8.93 -0.97 -27.31
CA LEU A 14 8.40 -2.03 -28.16
C LEU A 14 8.98 -3.38 -27.72
N ARG A 15 8.21 -4.45 -27.90
CA ARG A 15 8.75 -5.82 -27.90
C ARG A 15 8.52 -6.48 -29.24
N ARG A 16 9.51 -7.26 -29.69
CA ARG A 16 9.35 -8.17 -30.81
C ARG A 16 8.84 -9.51 -30.30
N GLU A 17 7.75 -9.97 -30.90
CA GLU A 17 7.30 -11.35 -30.74
C GLU A 17 7.60 -12.10 -32.05
N HIS A 18 8.40 -13.16 -31.96
CA HIS A 18 8.80 -13.94 -33.14
C HIS A 18 7.55 -14.49 -33.86
N GLY A 19 7.43 -14.19 -35.16
CA GLY A 19 6.28 -14.59 -35.98
C GLY A 19 4.99 -13.76 -35.81
N ARG A 20 4.94 -12.80 -34.88
CA ARG A 20 3.72 -12.03 -34.56
C ARG A 20 3.86 -10.51 -34.71
N GLY A 21 5.06 -10.01 -35.00
CA GLY A 21 5.32 -8.59 -35.27
C GLY A 21 5.86 -7.81 -34.07
N MET A 22 5.71 -6.49 -34.11
CA MET A 22 6.12 -5.56 -33.05
C MET A 22 4.91 -5.13 -32.22
N PHE A 23 5.03 -5.21 -30.90
CA PHE A 23 3.99 -4.82 -29.94
C PHE A 23 4.50 -3.69 -29.06
N VAL A 24 3.61 -2.79 -28.63
CA VAL A 24 3.96 -1.79 -27.60
C VAL A 24 4.25 -2.54 -26.31
N ALA A 25 5.47 -2.37 -25.79
CA ALA A 25 5.80 -2.85 -24.47
C ALA A 25 5.10 -1.93 -23.47
N ALA A 26 4.17 -2.47 -22.69
CA ALA A 26 3.57 -1.72 -21.60
C ALA A 26 4.72 -1.27 -20.67
N PRO A 27 4.89 0.03 -20.39
CA PRO A 27 5.93 0.48 -19.48
C PRO A 27 5.80 -0.27 -18.16
N ALA A 28 6.94 -0.63 -17.56
CA ALA A 28 6.96 -1.34 -16.29
C ALA A 28 6.18 -0.53 -15.25
N LYS A 29 4.97 -0.98 -14.93
CA LYS A 29 4.13 -0.31 -13.95
C LYS A 29 4.81 -0.39 -12.59
N THR A 30 4.80 0.72 -11.86
CA THR A 30 5.08 0.73 -10.44
C THR A 30 4.13 -0.26 -9.76
N MET A 31 4.71 -1.17 -8.98
CA MET A 31 3.97 -2.22 -8.31
C MET A 31 3.80 -1.86 -6.84
N ARG A 32 2.63 -2.12 -6.27
CA ARG A 32 2.53 -2.30 -4.83
C ARG A 32 2.08 -3.72 -4.56
N GLU A 33 2.89 -4.40 -3.77
CA GLU A 33 2.53 -5.69 -3.21
C GLU A 33 1.68 -5.46 -1.97
N LEU A 34 0.46 -6.00 -1.94
CA LEU A 34 -0.27 -6.12 -0.68
C LEU A 34 0.35 -7.29 0.09
N VAL A 35 1.05 -6.98 1.18
CA VAL A 35 1.59 -7.96 2.11
C VAL A 35 0.58 -8.16 3.25
N PRO A 36 0.21 -9.40 3.60
CA PRO A 36 -0.80 -9.69 4.64
C PRO A 36 -0.45 -9.20 6.07
N ASN A 37 0.79 -8.77 6.33
CA ASN A 37 1.33 -8.59 7.69
C ASN A 37 1.60 -7.12 8.07
N GLY A 38 0.71 -6.18 7.76
CA GLY A 38 0.81 -4.79 8.27
C GLY A 38 1.95 -3.92 7.69
N ARG A 39 2.96 -4.50 7.02
CA ARG A 39 3.99 -3.74 6.26
C ARG A 39 3.41 -2.97 5.06
N GLY A 40 2.12 -3.11 4.80
CA GLY A 40 1.37 -2.38 3.78
C GLY A 40 1.34 -0.86 3.99
N LEU A 41 1.76 -0.32 5.14
CA LEU A 41 1.93 1.12 5.29
C LEU A 41 3.13 1.69 4.50
N ALA A 42 4.05 0.84 4.04
CA ALA A 42 5.24 1.24 3.31
C ALA A 42 4.94 1.70 1.86
N MET A 43 5.81 2.59 1.38
CA MET A 43 5.82 3.10 0.01
C MET A 43 5.74 1.99 -1.04
N PRO A 44 5.15 2.26 -2.22
CA PRO A 44 5.12 1.31 -3.33
C PRO A 44 6.50 0.72 -3.62
N LEU A 45 6.55 -0.60 -3.84
CA LEU A 45 7.78 -1.29 -4.25
C LEU A 45 8.04 -0.98 -5.72
N THR A 46 8.91 -0.01 -5.97
CA THR A 46 9.26 0.38 -7.33
C THR A 46 10.73 0.09 -7.60
N ARG A 47 11.05 -0.34 -8.82
CA ARG A 47 12.43 -0.54 -9.27
C ARG A 47 13.19 0.79 -9.45
N GLY A 48 12.52 1.94 -9.32
CA GLY A 48 13.09 3.26 -9.50
C GLY A 48 12.84 4.20 -8.32
N THR A 49 13.25 5.46 -8.47
CA THR A 49 13.09 6.49 -7.45
C THR A 49 11.62 6.95 -7.39
N VAL A 50 11.03 6.82 -6.20
CA VAL A 50 9.76 7.48 -5.86
C VAL A 50 10.07 8.70 -5.01
N SER A 51 9.43 9.81 -5.34
CA SER A 51 9.51 11.05 -4.57
C SER A 51 8.11 11.58 -4.32
N GLY A 52 7.90 12.14 -3.13
CA GLY A 52 6.66 12.83 -2.78
C GLY A 52 6.90 14.33 -2.68
N GLN A 53 5.93 15.11 -3.14
CA GLN A 53 5.91 16.56 -3.00
C GLN A 53 4.61 16.98 -2.32
N VAL A 54 4.70 17.76 -1.24
CA VAL A 54 3.53 18.39 -0.62
C VAL A 54 3.07 19.54 -1.54
N LEU A 55 1.84 19.47 -2.02
CA LEU A 55 1.20 20.52 -2.82
C LEU A 55 0.49 21.54 -1.94
N GLY A 56 -0.01 21.12 -0.79
CA GLY A 56 -0.69 21.98 0.17
C GLY A 56 -0.94 21.29 1.49
N CYS A 57 -1.05 22.07 2.56
CA CYS A 57 -1.42 21.63 3.89
C CYS A 57 -2.34 22.69 4.52
N SER A 58 -3.45 22.26 5.09
CA SER A 58 -4.47 23.14 5.69
C SER A 58 -5.08 22.49 6.92
N VAL A 59 -5.75 23.30 7.75
CA VAL A 59 -6.54 22.82 8.88
C VAL A 59 -7.98 23.23 8.64
N GLY A 60 -8.89 22.28 8.79
CA GLY A 60 -10.33 22.49 8.57
C GLY A 60 -11.16 21.64 9.50
N ARG A 61 -12.47 21.87 9.50
CA ARG A 61 -13.41 21.06 10.26
C ARG A 61 -13.55 19.65 9.68
N ALA A 62 -13.87 18.68 10.52
CA ALA A 62 -14.08 17.28 10.16
C ALA A 62 -15.44 17.06 9.47
N GLU A 63 -15.67 17.77 8.38
CA GLU A 63 -16.92 17.70 7.62
C GLU A 63 -16.86 16.63 6.52
N GLY A 64 -18.03 16.19 6.05
CA GLY A 64 -18.15 15.30 4.90
C GLY A 64 -17.53 13.92 5.09
N THR A 65 -16.92 13.39 4.03
CA THR A 65 -16.37 12.02 4.03
C THR A 65 -15.18 11.84 4.98
N PRO A 66 -14.19 12.76 5.05
CA PRO A 66 -13.06 12.61 5.97
C PRO A 66 -13.48 12.48 7.44
N GLY A 67 -14.39 13.33 7.91
CA GLY A 67 -14.90 13.25 9.29
C GLY A 67 -15.60 11.94 9.58
N ARG A 68 -16.48 11.48 8.68
CA ARG A 68 -17.15 10.18 8.81
C ARG A 68 -16.17 9.00 8.83
N ARG A 69 -15.15 9.02 7.97
CA ARG A 69 -14.12 7.97 7.90
C ARG A 69 -13.26 7.92 9.17
N LEU A 70 -13.02 9.07 9.80
CA LEU A 70 -12.27 9.20 11.04
C LEU A 70 -13.12 9.06 12.31
N GLY A 71 -14.45 8.94 12.19
CA GLY A 71 -15.35 8.94 13.34
C GLY A 71 -15.34 10.25 14.14
N ALA A 72 -14.89 11.35 13.53
CA ALA A 72 -14.75 12.65 14.16
C ALA A 72 -16.09 13.41 14.12
N ALA A 73 -16.33 14.23 15.15
CA ALA A 73 -17.49 15.11 15.19
C ALA A 73 -17.29 16.32 14.26
N PRO A 74 -18.36 16.91 13.67
CA PRO A 74 -18.22 17.98 12.68
C PRO A 74 -17.46 19.23 13.16
N GLN A 75 -17.42 19.48 14.48
CA GLN A 75 -16.66 20.58 15.07
C GLN A 75 -15.17 20.29 15.25
N ASP A 76 -14.76 19.02 15.17
CA ASP A 76 -13.37 18.61 15.36
C ASP A 76 -12.52 19.11 14.20
N LEU A 77 -11.22 19.25 14.42
CA LEU A 77 -10.28 19.76 13.43
C LEU A 77 -9.46 18.63 12.82
N LEU A 78 -9.33 18.67 11.49
CA LEU A 78 -8.45 17.80 10.71
C LEU A 78 -7.34 18.63 10.08
N VAL A 79 -6.14 18.08 10.08
CA VAL A 79 -5.09 18.49 9.15
C VAL A 79 -5.31 17.77 7.83
N HIS A 80 -5.39 18.53 6.74
CA HIS A 80 -5.49 18.02 5.37
C HIS A 80 -4.22 18.34 4.60
N VAL A 81 -3.53 17.30 4.12
CA VAL A 81 -2.34 17.42 3.28
C VAL A 81 -2.63 16.83 1.90
N THR A 82 -2.29 17.58 0.86
CA THR A 82 -2.31 17.08 -0.52
C THR A 82 -0.89 16.83 -1.01
N ARG A 83 -0.63 15.63 -1.54
CA ARG A 83 0.70 15.18 -2.00
C ARG A 83 0.65 14.66 -3.43
N LEU A 84 1.67 15.03 -4.21
CA LEU A 84 1.95 14.44 -5.51
C LEU A 84 3.09 13.44 -5.39
N TRP A 85 2.82 12.19 -5.72
CA TRP A 85 3.85 11.17 -5.82
C TRP A 85 4.32 11.06 -7.27
N ARG A 86 5.64 11.03 -7.46
CA ARG A 86 6.29 10.85 -8.75
C ARG A 86 7.14 9.59 -8.74
N ALA A 87 7.07 8.83 -9.83
CA ALA A 87 7.97 7.70 -10.09
C ALA A 87 8.75 8.01 -11.37
N GLU A 88 10.09 8.02 -11.26
CA GLU A 88 10.99 8.43 -12.34
C GLU A 88 10.68 9.85 -12.86
N GLY A 89 10.43 10.78 -11.93
CA GLY A 89 10.11 12.18 -12.25
C GLY A 89 8.70 12.44 -12.81
N ARG A 90 7.94 11.40 -13.16
CA ARG A 90 6.58 11.53 -13.74
C ARG A 90 5.50 11.29 -12.68
N PRO A 91 4.34 11.98 -12.75
CA PRO A 91 3.25 11.76 -11.81
C PRO A 91 2.84 10.29 -11.75
N LEU A 92 2.62 9.80 -10.52
CA LEU A 92 2.17 8.45 -10.23
C LEU A 92 0.79 8.49 -9.55
N SER A 93 0.65 9.32 -8.52
CA SER A 93 -0.61 9.48 -7.80
C SER A 93 -0.75 10.84 -7.14
N LEU A 94 -2.00 11.25 -6.97
CA LEU A 94 -2.42 12.39 -6.17
C LEU A 94 -3.07 11.84 -4.90
N GLU A 95 -2.61 12.31 -3.75
CA GLU A 95 -3.01 11.82 -2.45
C GLU A 95 -3.53 12.94 -1.57
N HIS A 96 -4.63 12.67 -0.89
CA HIS A 96 -5.17 13.49 0.19
C HIS A 96 -5.08 12.70 1.49
N LEU A 97 -4.31 13.23 2.43
CA LEU A 97 -4.12 12.69 3.78
C LEU A 97 -4.88 13.58 4.77
N TYR A 98 -5.69 12.95 5.61
CA TYR A 98 -6.45 13.59 6.68
C TYR A 98 -6.06 12.99 8.02
N ILE A 99 -5.73 13.85 8.97
CA ILE A 99 -5.27 13.46 10.31
C ILE A 99 -6.04 14.28 11.35
N PRO A 100 -6.59 13.69 12.42
CA PRO A 100 -7.09 14.46 13.55
C PRO A 100 -6.02 15.41 14.09
N ARG A 101 -6.33 16.71 14.18
CA ARG A 101 -5.36 17.74 14.56
C ARG A 101 -4.74 17.51 15.93
N GLU A 102 -5.49 16.92 16.85
CA GLU A 102 -5.03 16.56 18.20
C GLU A 102 -3.86 15.57 18.21
N LEU A 103 -3.72 14.73 17.18
CA LEU A 103 -2.63 13.76 17.05
C LEU A 103 -1.35 14.40 16.51
N VAL A 104 -1.49 15.54 15.84
CA VAL A 104 -0.39 16.24 15.16
C VAL A 104 -0.39 17.73 15.50
N PRO A 105 -0.42 18.12 16.80
CA PRO A 105 -0.64 19.50 17.23
C PRO A 105 0.50 20.46 16.84
N ASP A 106 1.68 19.93 16.52
CA ASP A 106 2.84 20.75 16.14
C ASP A 106 3.10 20.76 14.64
N LEU A 107 2.32 20.02 13.84
CA LEU A 107 2.54 19.94 12.40
C LEU A 107 2.25 21.30 11.74
N PRO A 108 3.27 22.01 11.20
CA PRO A 108 3.03 23.31 10.59
C PRO A 108 2.30 23.18 9.25
N THR A 109 1.57 24.23 8.88
CA THR A 109 0.90 24.35 7.57
C THR A 109 1.89 24.38 6.39
N HIS A 110 3.19 24.54 6.65
CA HIS A 110 4.25 24.49 5.64
C HIS A 110 5.23 23.33 5.88
N THR A 111 4.72 22.16 6.28
CA THR A 111 5.58 20.99 6.52
C THR A 111 6.13 20.43 5.20
N PRO A 112 7.45 20.31 5.04
CA PRO A 112 8.04 19.62 3.89
C PRO A 112 7.75 18.11 3.95
N GLN A 113 7.78 17.44 2.79
CA GLN A 113 7.48 15.99 2.70
C GLN A 113 8.26 15.14 3.71
N ALA A 114 9.56 15.43 3.89
CA ALA A 114 10.42 14.70 4.81
C ALA A 114 9.97 14.87 6.29
N GLY A 115 9.57 16.09 6.68
CA GLY A 115 9.08 16.36 8.03
C GLY A 115 7.73 15.68 8.30
N LEU A 116 6.84 15.68 7.31
CA LEU A 116 5.55 14.99 7.41
C LEU A 116 5.74 13.46 7.52
N HIS A 117 6.64 12.90 6.71
CA HIS A 117 6.91 11.47 6.75
C HIS A 117 7.53 11.05 8.09
N ALA A 118 8.52 11.81 8.58
CA ALA A 118 9.12 11.55 9.89
C ALA A 118 8.07 11.61 11.01
N HIS A 119 7.19 12.62 10.99
CA HIS A 119 6.12 12.75 11.98
C HIS A 119 5.15 11.56 11.96
N LEU A 120 4.72 11.15 10.77
CA LEU A 120 3.88 9.97 10.60
C LEU A 120 4.60 8.69 11.05
N GLU A 121 5.88 8.53 10.74
CA GLU A 121 6.64 7.34 11.18
C GLU A 121 6.83 7.29 12.70
N ASP A 122 7.12 8.42 13.35
CA ASP A 122 7.30 8.49 14.79
C ASP A 122 5.99 8.19 15.53
N SER A 123 4.86 8.74 15.06
CA SER A 123 3.54 8.34 15.52
C SER A 123 3.33 6.84 15.26
N HIS A 124 3.58 6.37 14.02
CA HIS A 124 3.26 5.02 13.59
C HIS A 124 4.14 3.89 14.19
N ARG A 125 5.29 4.22 14.77
CA ARG A 125 6.18 3.25 15.43
C ARG A 125 5.85 3.04 16.90
N SER A 126 5.10 3.95 17.50
CA SER A 126 4.87 3.97 18.95
C SER A 126 3.66 3.12 19.37
N GLU A 127 2.77 2.79 18.44
CA GLU A 127 1.51 2.07 18.71
C GLU A 127 1.37 0.95 17.65
N GLY A 128 0.86 -0.22 18.00
CA GLY A 128 0.46 -1.23 17.02
C GLY A 128 -0.70 -0.73 16.16
N TYR A 129 -0.45 -0.51 14.86
CA TYR A 129 -1.49 -0.04 13.94
C TYR A 129 -2.12 -1.17 13.13
N GLU A 130 -3.43 -1.05 12.92
CA GLU A 130 -4.19 -1.77 11.90
C GLU A 130 -4.60 -0.80 10.79
N ALA A 131 -4.77 -1.29 9.56
CA ALA A 131 -5.31 -0.47 8.50
C ALA A 131 -6.26 -1.26 7.60
N VAL A 132 -7.42 -0.68 7.33
CA VAL A 132 -8.37 -1.19 6.33
C VAL A 132 -8.20 -0.37 5.06
N GLN A 133 -7.94 -1.05 3.94
CA GLN A 133 -7.74 -0.42 2.65
C GLN A 133 -8.70 -0.98 1.60
N SER A 134 -9.38 -0.10 0.87
CA SER A 134 -10.15 -0.44 -0.33
C SER A 134 -9.38 -0.03 -1.59
N THR A 135 -9.73 -0.65 -2.71
CA THR A 135 -9.21 -0.29 -4.03
C THR A 135 -10.32 -0.46 -5.05
N GLU A 136 -10.60 0.59 -5.82
CA GLU A 136 -11.66 0.60 -6.82
C GLU A 136 -11.21 1.31 -8.11
N PRO A 137 -11.75 0.92 -9.28
CA PRO A 137 -11.51 1.63 -10.52
C PRO A 137 -12.30 2.94 -10.55
N VAL A 138 -11.66 4.02 -10.99
CA VAL A 138 -12.29 5.33 -11.18
C VAL A 138 -11.82 5.98 -12.49
N LEU A 139 -12.50 7.04 -12.89
CA LEU A 139 -12.09 7.94 -13.95
C LEU A 139 -11.58 9.23 -13.31
N VAL A 140 -10.41 9.73 -13.75
CA VAL A 140 -9.89 11.00 -13.24
C VAL A 140 -10.79 12.16 -13.64
N ASP A 141 -11.04 13.06 -12.68
CA ASP A 141 -11.72 14.33 -12.96
C ASP A 141 -10.78 15.37 -13.57
N GLU A 142 -11.30 16.56 -13.87
CA GLU A 142 -10.53 17.65 -14.50
C GLU A 142 -9.35 18.14 -13.63
N THR A 143 -9.57 18.22 -12.31
CA THR A 143 -8.55 18.71 -11.37
C THR A 143 -7.45 17.68 -11.17
N GLU A 144 -7.84 16.41 -11.02
CA GLU A 144 -6.93 15.27 -10.90
C GLU A 144 -6.13 15.10 -12.20
N ALA A 145 -6.77 15.21 -13.37
CA ALA A 145 -6.14 15.10 -14.69
C ALA A 145 -5.02 16.13 -14.90
N ALA A 146 -5.28 17.39 -14.51
CA ALA A 146 -4.29 18.46 -14.61
C ALA A 146 -3.04 18.19 -13.77
N VAL A 147 -3.22 17.73 -12.52
CA VAL A 147 -2.11 17.43 -11.60
C VAL A 147 -1.37 16.14 -11.98
N LEU A 148 -2.09 15.14 -12.48
CA LEU A 148 -1.53 13.83 -12.86
C LEU A 148 -0.92 13.81 -14.27
N GLU A 149 -1.05 14.90 -15.02
CA GLU A 149 -0.56 15.04 -16.39
C GLU A 149 -1.13 13.93 -17.30
N VAL A 150 -2.45 13.73 -17.26
CA VAL A 150 -3.20 12.75 -18.06
C VAL A 150 -4.48 13.37 -18.63
N PRO A 151 -5.08 12.80 -19.70
CA PRO A 151 -6.41 13.23 -20.16
C PRO A 151 -7.49 13.06 -19.09
N VAL A 152 -8.50 13.93 -19.10
CA VAL A 152 -9.75 13.75 -18.33
C VAL A 152 -10.38 12.42 -18.72
N LEU A 153 -11.00 11.73 -17.75
CA LEU A 153 -11.54 10.38 -17.91
C LEU A 153 -10.49 9.28 -18.17
N SER A 154 -9.21 9.54 -17.94
CA SER A 154 -8.21 8.47 -17.89
C SER A 154 -8.53 7.47 -16.78
N PRO A 155 -8.41 6.14 -17.02
CA PRO A 155 -8.60 5.14 -15.98
C PRO A 155 -7.56 5.24 -14.86
N ALA A 156 -8.05 5.19 -13.63
CA ALA A 156 -7.23 5.24 -12.43
C ALA A 156 -7.72 4.22 -11.38
N LEU A 157 -6.92 4.04 -10.35
CA LEU A 157 -7.28 3.29 -9.16
C LEU A 157 -7.42 4.27 -7.99
N LEU A 158 -8.62 4.34 -7.41
CA LEU A 158 -8.81 4.99 -6.13
C LEU A 158 -8.46 3.99 -5.03
N ILE A 159 -7.54 4.40 -4.16
CA ILE A 159 -7.16 3.67 -2.96
C ILE A 159 -7.56 4.53 -1.77
N GLU A 160 -8.45 4.00 -0.94
CA GLU A 160 -8.79 4.60 0.34
C GLU A 160 -8.24 3.74 1.47
N ARG A 161 -7.70 4.37 2.51
CA ARG A 161 -7.20 3.69 3.69
C ARG A 161 -7.61 4.43 4.95
N VAL A 162 -8.10 3.70 5.93
CA VAL A 162 -8.20 4.19 7.32
C VAL A 162 -7.23 3.37 8.15
N THR A 163 -6.36 4.05 8.89
CA THR A 163 -5.41 3.44 9.83
C THR A 163 -5.92 3.70 11.24
N THR A 164 -5.90 2.69 12.11
CA THR A 164 -6.34 2.76 13.51
C THR A 164 -5.22 2.33 14.45
N ASP A 165 -5.14 2.94 15.62
CA ASP A 165 -4.22 2.54 16.70
C ASP A 165 -4.67 1.23 17.38
N GLU A 166 -3.92 0.79 18.40
CA GLU A 166 -4.20 -0.43 19.17
C GLU A 166 -5.53 -0.38 19.93
N GLN A 167 -6.02 0.84 20.21
CA GLN A 167 -7.30 1.07 20.89
C GLN A 167 -8.46 1.15 19.89
N GLY A 168 -8.20 0.98 18.59
CA GLY A 168 -9.19 1.03 17.51
C GLY A 168 -9.60 2.44 17.11
N ARG A 169 -8.87 3.48 17.54
CA ARG A 169 -9.16 4.87 17.17
C ARG A 169 -8.58 5.18 15.79
N PRO A 170 -9.36 5.76 14.84
CA PRO A 170 -8.82 6.20 13.56
C PRO A 170 -7.79 7.32 13.72
N VAL A 171 -6.57 7.07 13.24
CA VAL A 171 -5.46 8.04 13.32
C VAL A 171 -5.17 8.75 12.00
N GLU A 172 -5.51 8.14 10.88
CA GLU A 172 -5.44 8.79 9.57
C GLU A 172 -6.46 8.20 8.60
N TYR A 173 -6.88 9.04 7.67
CA TYR A 173 -7.61 8.64 6.47
C TYR A 173 -6.88 9.15 5.23
N VAL A 174 -6.62 8.25 4.29
CA VAL A 174 -5.90 8.51 3.05
C VAL A 174 -6.83 8.23 1.87
N ARG A 175 -6.92 9.17 0.94
CA ARG A 175 -7.59 9.03 -0.36
C ARG A 175 -6.57 9.29 -1.47
N SER A 176 -6.23 8.28 -2.26
CA SER A 176 -5.20 8.41 -3.30
C SER A 176 -5.68 7.90 -4.65
N VAL A 177 -5.55 8.74 -5.67
CA VAL A 177 -5.84 8.39 -7.08
C VAL A 177 -4.53 8.06 -7.78
N TYR A 178 -4.37 6.80 -8.15
CA TYR A 178 -3.20 6.28 -8.86
C TYR A 178 -3.50 6.11 -10.34
N ARG A 179 -2.59 6.58 -11.21
CA ARG A 179 -2.76 6.42 -12.65
C ARG A 179 -2.75 4.95 -13.05
N GLY A 180 -3.80 4.50 -13.75
CA GLY A 180 -3.97 3.10 -14.15
C GLY A 180 -2.95 2.63 -15.20
N ASP A 181 -2.37 3.55 -15.96
CA ASP A 181 -1.31 3.28 -16.95
C ASP A 181 0.06 3.04 -16.29
N ARG A 182 0.27 3.51 -15.05
CA ARG A 182 1.57 3.46 -14.35
C ARG A 182 1.56 2.62 -13.07
N TYR A 183 0.40 2.31 -12.51
CA TYR A 183 0.31 1.62 -11.23
C TYR A 183 -0.41 0.27 -11.34
N ARG A 184 0.08 -0.73 -10.61
CA ARG A 184 -0.55 -2.05 -10.51
C ARG A 184 -0.51 -2.57 -9.08
N VAL A 185 -1.65 -3.08 -8.63
CA VAL A 185 -1.76 -3.83 -7.38
C VAL A 185 -1.47 -5.31 -7.63
N VAL A 186 -0.62 -5.91 -6.79
CA VAL A 186 -0.26 -7.32 -6.85
C VAL A 186 -0.48 -7.96 -5.48
N SER A 187 -1.17 -9.10 -5.45
CA SER A 187 -1.31 -9.92 -4.25
C SER A 187 -0.81 -11.32 -4.56
N ARG A 188 0.00 -11.89 -3.66
CA ARG A 188 0.39 -13.31 -3.74
C ARG A 188 -0.57 -14.14 -2.92
N LEU A 189 -1.21 -15.10 -3.59
CA LEU A 189 -2.07 -16.09 -2.95
C LEU A 189 -1.28 -17.39 -2.85
N SER A 190 -1.27 -17.99 -1.66
CA SER A 190 -0.70 -19.32 -1.44
C SER A 190 -1.77 -20.22 -0.87
N PRO A 191 -1.83 -21.51 -1.26
CA PRO A 191 -2.76 -22.45 -0.66
C PRO A 191 -2.50 -22.54 0.86
N PRO A 192 -3.53 -22.78 1.68
CA PRO A 192 -3.34 -22.99 3.11
C PRO A 192 -2.41 -24.20 3.31
N ARG A 193 -1.31 -24.02 4.06
CA ARG A 193 -0.45 -25.16 4.42
C ARG A 193 -1.29 -26.13 5.26
N PRO A 194 -1.35 -27.43 4.93
CA PRO A 194 -2.02 -28.39 5.78
C PRO A 194 -1.37 -28.34 7.16
N ARG A 195 -2.20 -28.19 8.21
CA ARG A 195 -1.75 -28.27 9.59
C ARG A 195 -1.12 -29.65 9.75
N ARG A 196 0.21 -29.72 9.92
CA ARG A 196 0.88 -30.97 10.26
C ARG A 196 0.19 -31.49 11.52
N ALA A 197 -0.47 -32.64 11.45
CA ALA A 197 -0.98 -33.29 12.65
C ALA A 197 0.20 -33.43 13.63
N PRO A 198 -0.01 -33.24 14.95
CA PRO A 198 0.99 -33.64 15.91
C PRO A 198 1.38 -35.08 15.58
N ALA A 199 2.69 -35.36 15.48
CA ALA A 199 3.14 -36.73 15.28
C ALA A 199 2.48 -37.61 16.33
N ASP A 200 1.89 -38.73 15.91
CA ASP A 200 1.35 -39.71 16.85
C ASP A 200 2.45 -40.03 17.89
N PRO A 201 2.10 -40.09 19.19
CA PRO A 201 3.08 -40.45 20.20
C PRO A 201 3.72 -41.78 19.79
N VAL A 202 5.05 -41.78 19.72
CA VAL A 202 5.84 -43.00 19.49
C VAL A 202 5.34 -44.05 20.49
N PRO A 203 4.87 -45.22 20.04
CA PRO A 203 4.38 -46.24 20.96
C PRO A 203 5.50 -46.62 21.93
N PRO A 204 5.18 -46.80 23.23
CA PRO A 204 6.19 -47.17 24.21
C PRO A 204 6.84 -48.49 23.79
N THR A 205 8.16 -48.51 23.84
CA THR A 205 8.97 -49.71 23.58
C THR A 205 8.50 -50.80 24.55
N PRO A 206 8.17 -52.02 24.10
CA PRO A 206 7.72 -53.07 25.00
C PRO A 206 8.85 -53.41 25.98
N HIS A 207 8.60 -53.16 27.27
CA HIS A 207 9.43 -53.70 28.35
C HIS A 207 9.35 -55.22 28.29
N ALA A 208 10.51 -55.86 28.11
CA ALA A 208 10.64 -57.30 28.24
C ALA A 208 10.18 -57.73 29.64
N MET A 209 9.07 -58.46 29.72
CA MET A 209 8.68 -59.18 30.93
C MET A 209 9.67 -60.33 31.15
N THR A 210 10.67 -60.12 32.00
CA THR A 210 11.32 -61.22 32.71
C THR A 210 10.29 -61.81 33.68
N GLY A 211 9.90 -63.06 33.42
CA GLY A 211 8.92 -63.81 34.20
C GLY A 211 9.39 -64.09 35.64
N PRO A 212 8.47 -64.45 36.54
CA PRO A 212 8.79 -64.72 37.93
C PRO A 212 9.51 -66.06 38.12
N GLU A 213 10.55 -66.05 38.94
CA GLU A 213 11.11 -67.24 39.58
C GLU A 213 10.07 -67.85 40.51
N SER A 214 9.65 -69.07 40.22
CA SER A 214 8.97 -69.95 41.16
C SER A 214 10.03 -70.73 41.93
N VAL A 215 10.11 -70.49 43.23
CA VAL A 215 10.93 -71.26 44.19
C VAL A 215 10.12 -72.44 44.73
N VAL A 216 10.86 -73.49 45.10
CA VAL A 216 10.56 -74.60 46.01
C VAL A 216 10.18 -75.93 45.33
N SER A 217 11.18 -76.81 45.17
CA SER A 217 11.46 -77.82 46.21
C SER A 217 12.91 -78.28 46.18
#